data_AF-A0A1A8S4V3-F1
#
_entry.id   AF-A0A1A8S4V3-F1
#
_cell.length_a   1.000
_cell.length_b   1.000
_cell.length_c   1.000
_cell.angle_alpha   90.00
_cell.angle_beta   90.00
_cell.angle_gamma   90.00
#
_symmetry.space_group_name_H-M   'P 1'
#
loop_
_entity.id
_entity.type
_entity.pdbx_description
1 polymer ?
#
loop_
_entity_poly.entity_id
_entity_poly.type
_entity_poly.pdbx_seq_one_letter_code
_entity_poly.pdbx_strand_id
1 'polypeptide(L)'
;YQQANVVILPSLLANDFEAFCRSNPAPLPLLYRSQSGETSCDPLATDADIRSDIPQYCVYEEGQLVKTVSSLQSYSGQSTTGSALQAVKSGSLSDMVSFYLGCSFGFEGKLKEAGIP
;
A
#
# COMPACT_ATOMS: atom_id res chain seq x y z
N TYR A 1 -1.02 -17.18 8.77
CA TYR A 1 -0.94 -15.71 8.59
C TYR A 1 -0.08 -15.45 7.37
N GLN A 2 -0.52 -14.59 6.46
CA GLN A 2 0.25 -14.19 5.28
C GLN A 2 0.66 -12.73 5.45
N GLN A 3 1.92 -12.43 5.17
CA GLN A 3 2.41 -11.05 5.12
C GLN A 3 2.19 -10.47 3.71
N ALA A 4 1.91 -9.18 3.66
CA ALA A 4 1.76 -8.42 2.43
C ALA A 4 2.71 -7.22 2.44
N ASN A 5 3.25 -6.89 1.27
CA ASN A 5 3.84 -5.59 1.01
C ASN A 5 2.72 -4.58 0.74
N VAL A 6 2.92 -3.31 1.07
CA VAL A 6 1.95 -2.26 0.77
C VAL A 6 2.57 -1.15 -0.06
N VAL A 7 1.84 -0.71 -1.09
CA VAL A 7 2.12 0.50 -1.86
C VAL A 7 0.92 1.43 -1.74
N ILE A 8 1.16 2.70 -1.40
CA ILE A 8 0.12 3.72 -1.28
C ILE A 8 0.43 4.82 -2.28
N LEU A 9 -0.53 5.17 -3.12
CA LEU A 9 -0.33 6.13 -4.20
C LEU A 9 -1.60 6.94 -4.49
N PRO A 10 -1.49 8.12 -5.13
CA PRO A 10 -2.66 8.95 -5.44
C PRO A 10 -3.69 8.21 -6.30
N SER A 11 -4.97 8.45 -6.04
CA SER A 11 -6.10 7.80 -6.71
C SER A 11 -6.03 7.89 -8.25
N LEU A 12 -5.49 9.00 -8.77
CA LEU A 12 -5.31 9.22 -10.21
C LEU A 12 -4.36 8.22 -10.88
N LEU A 13 -3.41 7.63 -10.14
CA LEU A 13 -2.47 6.61 -10.64
C LEU A 13 -2.95 5.17 -10.36
N ALA A 14 -4.04 5.00 -9.59
CA ALA A 14 -4.46 3.70 -9.09
C ALA A 14 -4.83 2.71 -10.20
N ASN A 15 -5.52 3.18 -11.24
CA ASN A 15 -5.93 2.31 -12.36
C ASN A 15 -4.72 1.83 -13.18
N ASP A 16 -3.75 2.72 -13.43
CA ASP A 16 -2.54 2.38 -14.15
C ASP A 16 -1.68 1.39 -13.36
N PHE A 17 -1.53 1.61 -12.05
CA PHE A 17 -0.81 0.70 -11.18
C PHE A 17 -1.49 -0.66 -11.07
N GLU A 18 -2.82 -0.72 -10.99
CA GLU A 18 -3.54 -1.99 -11.01
C GLU A 18 -3.34 -2.74 -12.33
N ALA A 19 -3.44 -2.05 -13.47
CA ALA A 19 -3.17 -2.64 -14.78
C ALA A 19 -1.73 -3.17 -14.86
N PHE A 20 -0.77 -2.45 -14.29
CA PHE A 20 0.62 -2.88 -14.18
C PHE A 20 0.76 -4.15 -13.32
N CYS A 21 0.12 -4.21 -12.15
CA CYS A 21 0.09 -5.42 -11.32
C CYS A 21 -0.52 -6.61 -12.06
N ARG A 22 -1.68 -6.42 -12.72
CA ARG A 22 -2.36 -7.47 -13.50
C ARG A 22 -1.53 -7.97 -14.69
N SER A 23 -0.73 -7.09 -15.29
CA SER A 23 0.20 -7.45 -16.38
C SER A 23 1.45 -8.17 -15.85
N ASN A 24 1.74 -8.06 -14.56
CA ASN A 24 2.91 -8.64 -13.91
C ASN A 24 2.53 -9.43 -12.63
N PRO A 25 1.65 -10.45 -12.73
CA PRO A 25 1.04 -11.09 -11.55
C PRO A 25 2.03 -11.93 -10.73
N ALA A 26 3.13 -12.38 -11.33
CA ALA A 26 4.17 -13.14 -10.62
C ALA A 26 4.97 -12.24 -9.65
N PRO A 27 5.55 -11.10 -10.09
CA PRO A 27 6.23 -10.19 -9.17
C PRO A 27 5.30 -9.29 -8.35
N LEU A 28 4.06 -9.03 -8.82
CA LEU A 28 3.09 -8.14 -8.18
C LEU A 28 1.74 -8.83 -7.95
N PRO A 29 1.69 -9.89 -7.12
CA PRO A 29 0.45 -10.59 -6.83
C PRO A 29 -0.48 -9.67 -6.01
N LEU A 30 -1.44 -9.04 -6.67
CA LEU A 30 -2.38 -8.12 -6.04
C LEU A 30 -3.38 -8.90 -5.17
N LEU A 31 -3.33 -8.67 -3.85
CA LEU A 31 -4.25 -9.29 -2.88
C LEU A 31 -5.47 -8.42 -2.60
N TYR A 32 -5.25 -7.10 -2.46
CA TYR A 32 -6.32 -6.14 -2.19
C TYR A 32 -5.97 -4.75 -2.75
N ARG A 33 -7.00 -4.06 -3.23
CA ARG A 33 -6.96 -2.65 -3.63
C ARG A 33 -8.06 -1.94 -2.82
N SER A 34 -7.67 -0.93 -2.05
CA SER A 34 -8.63 -0.13 -1.29
C SER A 34 -9.43 0.82 -2.19
N GLN A 35 -10.52 1.36 -1.67
CA GLN A 35 -11.09 2.60 -2.19
C GLN A 35 -10.17 3.78 -1.88
N SER A 36 -10.38 4.91 -2.57
CA SER A 36 -9.66 6.15 -2.25
C SER A 36 -10.01 6.61 -0.84
N GLY A 37 -9.00 6.85 0.00
CA GLY A 37 -9.19 7.28 1.39
C GLY A 37 -9.59 6.18 2.36
N GLU A 38 -9.81 4.96 1.89
CA GLU A 38 -10.10 3.83 2.76
C GLU A 38 -8.84 3.42 3.54
N THR A 39 -8.97 3.34 4.86
CA THR A 39 -7.88 2.97 5.76
C THR A 39 -7.93 1.50 6.17
N SER A 40 -9.08 0.85 6.02
CA SER A 40 -9.30 -0.55 6.36
C SER A 40 -8.92 -1.50 5.22
N CYS A 41 -8.74 -2.77 5.56
CA CYS A 41 -8.58 -3.85 4.61
C CYS A 41 -9.32 -5.12 5.07
N ASP A 42 -10.60 -4.96 5.42
CA ASP A 42 -11.44 -6.00 6.03
C ASP A 42 -11.39 -7.38 5.33
N PRO A 43 -11.31 -7.48 3.99
CA PRO A 43 -11.20 -8.79 3.33
C PRO A 43 -9.90 -9.54 3.65
N LEU A 44 -8.85 -8.84 4.07
CA LEU A 44 -7.55 -9.42 4.44
C LEU A 44 -7.36 -9.54 5.94
N ALA A 45 -7.79 -8.54 6.70
CA ALA A 45 -7.63 -8.49 8.15
C ALA A 45 -8.73 -7.63 8.79
N THR A 46 -9.43 -8.21 9.77
CA THR A 46 -10.44 -7.51 10.57
C THR A 46 -9.77 -6.44 11.43
N ASP A 47 -10.42 -5.28 11.53
CA ASP A 47 -9.98 -4.12 12.32
C ASP A 47 -8.62 -3.54 11.89
N ALA A 48 -8.17 -3.82 10.67
CA ALA A 48 -6.92 -3.29 10.16
C ALA A 48 -7.00 -1.78 9.90
N ASP A 49 -5.93 -1.07 10.24
CA ASP A 49 -5.74 0.35 9.95
C ASP A 49 -4.35 0.59 9.34
N ILE A 50 -4.33 0.91 8.04
CA ILE A 50 -3.09 1.17 7.29
C ILE A 50 -2.29 2.38 7.80
N ARG A 51 -2.80 3.14 8.77
CA ARG A 51 -2.10 4.29 9.34
C ARG A 51 -1.23 3.91 10.54
N SER A 52 -1.49 2.76 11.16
CA SER A 52 -0.84 2.34 12.41
C SER A 52 -0.24 0.95 12.37
N ASP A 53 -0.77 0.05 11.55
CA ASP A 53 -0.53 -1.38 11.75
C ASP A 53 0.80 -1.86 11.16
N ILE A 54 1.37 -1.11 10.21
CA ILE A 54 2.71 -1.35 9.70
C ILE A 54 3.72 -0.54 10.53
N PRO A 55 4.81 -1.17 11.01
CA PRO A 55 5.76 -0.53 11.92
C PRO A 55 6.55 0.63 11.29
N GLN A 56 6.72 0.62 9.97
CA GLN A 56 7.48 1.64 9.25
C GLN A 56 7.01 1.78 7.79
N TYR A 57 6.88 3.02 7.34
CA TYR A 57 6.58 3.41 5.97
C TYR A 57 7.74 4.20 5.39
N CYS A 58 8.04 3.96 4.11
CA CYS A 58 8.97 4.75 3.33
C CYS A 58 8.18 5.74 2.47
N VAL A 59 8.46 7.04 2.66
CA VAL A 59 7.78 8.11 1.91
C VAL A 59 8.68 8.56 0.78
N TYR A 60 8.15 8.54 -0.44
CA TYR A 60 8.85 8.92 -1.65
C TYR A 60 8.24 10.17 -2.27
N GLU A 61 9.10 11.09 -2.72
CA GLU A 61 8.73 12.26 -3.52
C GLU A 61 9.65 12.31 -4.74
N GLU A 62 9.08 12.48 -5.93
CA GLU A 62 9.84 12.51 -7.20
C GLU A 62 10.81 11.31 -7.38
N GLY A 63 10.40 10.13 -6.90
CA GLY A 63 11.18 8.90 -6.97
C GLY A 63 12.34 8.80 -5.97
N GLN A 64 12.49 9.77 -5.06
CA GLN A 64 13.52 9.77 -4.02
C GLN A 64 12.91 9.50 -2.64
N LEU A 65 13.59 8.68 -1.83
CA LEU A 65 13.21 8.44 -0.43
C LEU A 65 13.48 9.71 0.39
N VAL A 66 12.43 10.39 0.84
CA VAL A 66 12.56 11.64 1.60
C VAL A 66 12.55 11.44 3.11
N LYS A 67 11.84 10.41 3.60
CA LYS A 67 11.78 10.07 5.03
C LYS A 67 11.20 8.69 5.26
N THR A 68 11.39 8.19 6.47
CA THR A 68 10.69 7.03 7.02
C THR A 68 9.83 7.46 8.20
N VAL A 69 8.60 6.98 8.29
CA VAL A 69 7.66 7.29 9.37
C VAL A 69 7.13 6.00 9.99
N SER A 70 6.81 6.01 11.28
CA SER A 70 6.19 4.86 11.96
C SER A 70 4.67 4.86 11.91
N SER A 71 4.06 5.93 11.39
CA SER A 71 2.62 6.07 11.28
C SER A 71 2.24 7.05 10.18
N LEU A 72 1.08 6.83 9.55
CA LEU A 72 0.50 7.74 8.57
C LEU A 72 -0.59 8.63 9.14
N GLN A 73 -0.80 8.67 10.47
CA GLN A 73 -1.88 9.48 11.06
C GLN A 73 -1.79 10.96 10.67
N SER A 74 -0.58 11.51 10.58
CA SER A 74 -0.32 12.89 10.15
C SER A 74 -0.71 13.20 8.71
N TYR A 75 -1.00 12.18 7.88
CA TYR A 75 -1.42 12.33 6.49
C TYR A 75 -2.95 12.25 6.31
N SER A 76 -3.73 12.07 7.39
CA SER A 76 -5.20 11.93 7.32
C SER A 76 -5.97 13.24 7.08
N GLY A 77 -5.28 14.38 6.90
CA GLY A 77 -5.92 15.69 6.71
C GLY A 77 -6.77 15.77 5.44
N GLN A 78 -7.79 16.63 5.43
CA GLN A 78 -8.66 16.81 4.26
C GLN A 78 -7.92 17.49 3.10
N SER A 79 -8.15 16.99 1.88
CA SER A 79 -7.74 17.63 0.62
C SER A 79 -8.23 19.08 0.61
N THR A 80 -7.29 20.03 0.60
CA THR A 80 -7.64 21.45 0.36
C THR A 80 -8.04 21.58 -1.09
N THR A 81 -9.23 22.14 -1.32
CA THR A 81 -9.82 22.40 -2.63
C THR A 81 -8.84 23.12 -3.56
N GLY A 82 -8.13 22.35 -4.36
CA GLY A 82 -7.10 22.80 -5.29
C GLY A 82 -6.96 21.77 -6.41
N SER A 83 -6.36 22.18 -7.52
CA SER A 83 -6.10 21.34 -8.71
C SER A 83 -5.62 19.92 -8.34
N ALA A 84 -5.97 18.89 -9.12
CA ALA A 84 -5.54 17.50 -8.90
C ALA A 84 -4.01 17.36 -8.69
N LEU A 85 -3.20 18.24 -9.32
CA LEU A 85 -1.75 18.30 -9.13
C LEU A 85 -1.32 18.82 -7.74
N GLN A 86 -2.18 19.60 -7.09
CA GLN A 86 -1.97 20.17 -5.76
C GLN A 86 -2.42 19.20 -4.66
N ALA A 87 -3.45 18.40 -4.91
CA ALA A 87 -3.87 17.30 -4.03
C ALA A 87 -2.77 16.22 -3.90
N VAL A 88 -2.10 15.88 -5.01
CA VAL A 88 -0.95 14.97 -5.02
C VAL A 88 0.20 15.47 -4.14
N LYS A 89 0.45 16.78 -4.14
CA LYS A 89 1.49 17.41 -3.29
C LYS A 89 1.14 17.45 -1.81
N SER A 90 -0.15 17.45 -1.46
CA SER A 90 -0.56 17.53 -0.05
C SER A 90 -0.32 16.21 0.70
N GLY A 91 -0.14 15.09 -0.03
CA GLY A 91 0.05 13.77 0.56
C GLY A 91 -1.15 13.28 1.39
N SER A 92 -2.34 13.88 1.21
CA SER A 92 -3.52 13.52 1.98
C SER A 92 -3.95 12.10 1.66
N LEU A 93 -4.15 11.27 2.69
CA LEU A 93 -4.65 9.92 2.55
C LEU A 93 -6.05 9.88 1.93
N SER A 94 -6.85 10.94 2.05
CA SER A 94 -8.22 10.98 1.52
C SER A 94 -8.31 10.77 0.00
N ASP A 95 -7.23 11.07 -0.72
CA ASP A 95 -7.11 10.87 -2.18
C ASP A 95 -6.06 9.81 -2.55
N MET A 96 -5.75 8.89 -1.63
CA MET A 96 -4.77 7.83 -1.81
C MET A 96 -5.44 6.46 -1.85
N VAL A 97 -4.84 5.53 -2.59
CA VAL A 97 -5.26 4.14 -2.69
C VAL A 97 -4.13 3.24 -2.19
N SER A 98 -4.48 2.30 -1.32
CA SER A 98 -3.57 1.30 -0.76
C SER A 98 -3.67 -0.02 -1.54
N PHE A 99 -2.53 -0.54 -1.96
CA PHE A 99 -2.38 -1.81 -2.66
C PHE A 99 -1.63 -2.79 -1.77
N TYR A 100 -2.29 -3.89 -1.41
CA TYR A 100 -1.69 -4.99 -0.67
C TYR A 100 -1.23 -6.03 -1.67
N LEU A 101 0.07 -6.26 -1.70
CA LEU A 101 0.74 -7.18 -2.62
C LEU A 101 1.26 -8.37 -1.82
N GLY A 102 0.98 -9.57 -2.32
CA GLY A 102 1.48 -10.78 -1.72
C GLY A 102 3.00 -10.87 -1.79
N CYS A 103 3.58 -11.61 -0.87
CA CYS A 103 4.99 -11.98 -0.94
C CYS A 103 5.12 -13.47 -1.30
N SER A 104 6.21 -13.82 -2.00
CA SER A 104 6.57 -15.19 -2.37
C SER A 104 6.90 -16.10 -1.18
N PHE A 105 6.80 -15.61 0.06
CA PHE A 105 7.06 -16.36 1.30
C PHE A 105 6.19 -17.61 1.51
N GLY A 106 5.13 -17.82 0.72
CA GLY A 106 4.40 -19.09 0.71
C GLY A 106 5.28 -20.31 0.40
N PHE A 107 6.41 -20.13 -0.29
CA PHE A 107 7.37 -21.20 -0.53
C PHE A 107 8.27 -21.49 0.67
N GLU A 108 8.70 -20.49 1.44
CA GLU A 108 9.62 -20.73 2.56
C GLU A 108 8.99 -21.62 3.64
N GLY A 109 7.69 -21.44 3.91
CA GLY A 109 6.96 -22.32 4.83
C GLY A 109 6.96 -23.78 4.36
N LYS A 110 6.67 -24.01 3.08
CA LYS A 110 6.69 -25.35 2.48
C LYS A 110 8.09 -25.95 2.39
N LEU A 111 9.12 -25.13 2.15
CA LEU A 111 10.51 -25.55 2.14
C LEU A 111 10.96 -25.96 3.55
N LYS A 112 10.61 -25.18 4.58
CA LYS A 112 10.85 -25.56 5.98
C LYS A 112 10.13 -26.85 6.39
N GLU A 113 8.87 -27.02 5.99
CA GLU A 113 8.12 -28.28 6.21
C GLU A 113 8.80 -29.48 5.52
N ALA A 114 9.43 -29.25 4.37
CA ALA A 114 10.22 -30.25 3.65
C ALA A 114 11.65 -30.42 4.19
N GLY A 115 12.04 -29.71 5.25
CA GLY A 115 13.38 -29.77 5.85
C GLY A 115 14.46 -29.06 5.04
N ILE A 116 14.08 -28.16 4.12
CA ILE A 116 14.99 -27.36 3.31
C ILE A 116 15.16 -25.98 3.99
N PRO A 117 16.37 -25.63 4.44
CA PRO A 117 16.64 -24.38 5.14
C PRO A 117 16.54 -23.15 4.24
#